data_AF-A0AAF0JPM1-F1
#
_entry.id   AF-A0AAF0JPM1-F1
#
_cell.length_a   1.000
_cell.length_b   1.000
_cell.length_c   1.000
_cell.angle_alpha   90.00
_cell.angle_beta   90.00
_cell.angle_gamma   90.00
#
_symmetry.space_group_name_H-M   'P 1'
#
loop_
_entity.id
_entity.type
_entity.pdbx_description
1 polymer ?
#
loop_
_entity_poly.entity_id
_entity_poly.type
_entity_poly.pdbx_seq_one_letter_code
_entity_poly.pdbx_strand_id
1 'polypeptide(L)'
;MSKPGIYVKLAAGWIRVKEKIARPRTSKKSSRSTTKVSLTYSMVGESIDGEPSGKKFVGEFLVSAFKISKYIMKIIDIVDNKAVVIVEPISRETYRVRVYDTSEELLEELKRIALETKALRIRIPKQKQSESTEKPSS
;
A
#
# COMPACT_ATOMS: atom_id res chain seq x y z
N MET A 1 -16.11 -10.00 8.11
CA MET A 1 -15.83 -8.57 7.85
C MET A 1 -14.58 -8.18 8.60
N SER A 2 -13.69 -7.40 7.98
CA SER A 2 -12.41 -7.03 8.56
C SER A 2 -12.53 -5.88 9.56
N LYS A 3 -11.64 -5.87 10.56
CA LYS A 3 -11.49 -4.73 11.47
C LYS A 3 -10.87 -3.54 10.71
N PRO A 4 -11.10 -2.28 11.12
CA PRO A 4 -10.36 -1.16 10.54
C PRO A 4 -8.85 -1.37 10.62
N GLY A 5 -8.14 -0.93 9.58
CA GLY A 5 -6.69 -1.09 9.43
C GLY A 5 -6.28 -1.26 7.98
N ILE A 6 -4.97 -1.45 7.79
CA ILE A 6 -4.36 -1.65 6.47
C ILE A 6 -4.08 -3.13 6.27
N TYR A 7 -4.55 -3.68 5.16
CA TYR A 7 -4.34 -5.06 4.76
C TYR A 7 -3.57 -5.11 3.46
N VAL A 8 -2.53 -5.94 3.41
CA VAL A 8 -1.64 -6.05 2.26
C VAL A 8 -1.61 -7.50 1.79
N LYS A 9 -1.86 -7.71 0.50
CA LYS A 9 -1.65 -9.01 -0.13
C LYS A 9 -0.17 -9.20 -0.43
N LEU A 10 0.43 -10.23 0.14
CA LEU A 10 1.75 -10.74 -0.22
C LEU A 10 1.62 -12.12 -0.88
N ALA A 11 2.72 -12.64 -1.42
CA ALA A 11 2.77 -13.97 -2.03
C ALA A 11 2.35 -15.08 -1.04
N ALA A 12 2.72 -14.93 0.23
CA ALA A 12 2.42 -15.90 1.28
C ALA A 12 0.98 -15.83 1.83
N GLY A 13 0.24 -14.74 1.56
CA GLY A 13 -1.08 -14.54 2.15
C GLY A 13 -1.42 -13.07 2.39
N TRP A 14 -2.41 -12.85 3.24
CA TRP A 14 -2.86 -11.52 3.63
C TRP A 14 -2.25 -11.14 4.98
N ILE A 15 -1.81 -9.89 5.09
CA ILE A 15 -1.22 -9.36 6.31
C ILE A 15 -1.97 -8.09 6.72
N ARG A 16 -2.40 -8.00 7.98
CA ARG A 16 -2.85 -6.75 8.59
C ARG A 16 -1.64 -6.02 9.18
N VAL A 17 -1.35 -4.82 8.71
CA VAL A 17 -0.29 -3.99 9.26
C VAL A 17 -0.78 -3.37 10.57
N LYS A 18 -0.07 -3.62 11.68
CA LYS A 18 -0.43 -3.13 13.01
C LYS A 18 0.35 -1.89 13.39
N GLU A 19 1.66 -1.90 13.19
CA GLU A 19 2.54 -0.86 13.73
C GLU A 19 3.72 -0.56 12.80
N LYS A 20 4.34 0.59 13.02
CA LYS A 20 5.68 0.93 12.50
C LYS A 20 6.63 1.16 13.67
N ILE A 21 7.84 0.63 13.57
CA ILE A 21 8.90 0.78 14.57
C ILE A 21 10.03 1.58 13.92
N ALA A 22 10.38 2.71 14.54
CA ALA A 22 11.56 3.49 14.17
C ALA A 22 12.74 3.08 15.06
N ARG A 23 13.84 2.62 14.45
CA ARG A 23 15.07 2.26 15.16
C ARG A 23 16.20 3.21 14.76
N PRO A 24 16.84 3.90 15.72
CA PRO A 24 18.04 4.68 15.43
C PRO A 24 19.19 3.74 15.06
N ARG A 25 19.88 4.07 13.98
CA ARG A 25 21.08 3.41 13.51
C ARG A 25 22.19 4.43 13.48
N THR A 26 23.20 4.23 14.32
CA THR A 26 24.41 5.03 14.33
C THR A 26 25.44 4.38 13.41
N SER A 27 25.93 5.10 12.40
CA SER A 27 27.11 4.67 11.66
C SER A 27 28.31 5.53 12.06
N LYS A 28 29.40 4.88 12.49
CA LYS A 28 30.69 5.54 12.70
C LYS A 28 31.37 5.67 11.33
N LYS A 29 31.57 6.90 10.85
CA LYS A 29 32.38 7.15 9.65
C LYS A 29 33.84 7.28 10.11
N SER A 30 34.67 6.31 9.71
CA SER A 30 36.11 6.31 9.95
C SER A 30 36.78 7.43 9.15
N SER A 31 36.91 8.63 9.74
CA SER A 31 38.10 9.51 9.59
C SER A 31 37.95 10.88 10.26
N ARG A 32 36.75 11.43 10.44
CA ARG A 32 36.53 12.69 11.19
C ARG A 32 35.19 12.65 11.93
N SER A 33 35.25 12.92 13.23
CA SER A 33 34.21 12.77 14.25
C SER A 33 32.89 13.51 13.94
N THR A 34 31.95 12.85 13.28
CA THR A 34 30.53 13.22 13.32
C THR A 34 29.69 11.95 13.22
N THR A 35 29.04 11.54 14.32
CA THR A 35 28.13 10.39 14.34
C THR A 35 26.89 10.72 13.52
N LYS A 36 26.70 10.07 12.37
CA LYS A 36 25.46 10.20 11.61
C LYS A 36 24.43 9.24 12.23
N VAL A 37 23.39 9.81 12.83
CA VAL A 37 22.21 9.05 13.28
C VAL A 37 21.23 9.00 12.11
N SER A 38 20.88 7.80 11.66
CA SER A 38 19.79 7.58 10.70
C SER A 38 18.68 6.76 11.37
N LEU A 39 17.44 6.93 10.91
CA LEU A 39 16.31 6.11 11.37
C LEU A 39 16.03 5.02 10.33
N THR A 40 15.97 3.77 10.80
CA THR A 40 15.45 2.65 10.02
C THR A 40 14.02 2.38 10.47
N TYR A 41 13.10 2.22 9.53
CA TYR A 41 11.70 1.91 9.83
C TYR A 41 11.41 0.46 9.47
N SER A 42 10.70 -0.23 10.36
CA SER A 42 10.17 -1.58 10.13
C SER A 42 8.65 -1.54 10.35
N MET A 43 7.90 -2.34 9.59
CA MET A 43 6.46 -2.52 9.79
C MET A 43 6.22 -3.87 10.45
N VAL A 44 5.32 -3.89 11.43
CA VAL A 44 4.85 -5.11 12.08
C VAL A 44 3.49 -5.46 11.51
N GLY A 45 3.35 -6.71 11.07
CA GLY A 45 2.10 -7.22 10.52
C GLY A 45 1.69 -8.52 11.19
N GLU A 46 0.39 -8.76 11.21
CA GLU A 46 -0.23 -10.01 11.63
C GLU A 46 -0.76 -10.72 10.37
N SER A 47 -0.40 -12.00 10.20
CA SER A 47 -1.00 -12.83 9.16
C SER A 47 -2.48 -13.04 9.47
N ILE A 48 -3.32 -12.97 8.45
CA ILE A 48 -4.75 -13.23 8.58
C ILE A 48 -5.18 -14.30 7.58
N ASP A 49 -6.21 -15.05 7.96
CA ASP A 49 -6.83 -16.03 7.10
C ASP A 49 -7.88 -15.37 6.21
N GLY A 50 -7.85 -15.70 4.92
CA GLY A 50 -8.82 -15.22 3.93
C GLY A 50 -8.60 -13.77 3.46
N GLU A 51 -9.35 -13.39 2.42
CA GLU A 51 -9.31 -12.03 1.88
C GLU A 51 -10.09 -11.05 2.80
N PRO A 52 -9.49 -9.90 3.17
CA PRO A 52 -10.18 -8.89 3.94
C PRO A 52 -11.32 -8.26 3.16
N SER A 53 -12.34 -7.77 3.86
CA SER A 53 -13.50 -7.11 3.26
C SER A 53 -14.04 -5.99 4.14
N GLY A 54 -14.48 -4.90 3.50
CA GLY A 54 -15.23 -3.81 4.14
C GLY A 54 -16.71 -3.85 3.78
N LYS A 55 -17.53 -3.05 4.49
CA LYS A 55 -19.00 -2.99 4.31
C LYS A 55 -19.37 -2.02 3.19
N LYS A 56 -18.83 -0.80 3.22
CA LYS A 56 -19.15 0.28 2.29
C LYS A 56 -17.90 0.67 1.51
N PHE A 57 -17.90 0.40 0.21
CA PHE A 57 -16.85 0.88 -0.68
C PHE A 57 -16.92 2.41 -0.81
N VAL A 58 -15.78 3.08 -0.68
CA VAL A 58 -15.66 4.53 -0.79
C VAL A 58 -14.90 4.91 -2.06
N GLY A 59 -13.83 4.18 -2.40
CA GLY A 59 -13.11 4.41 -3.64
C GLY A 59 -11.83 3.61 -3.76
N GLU A 60 -11.17 3.77 -4.91
CA GLU A 60 -9.90 3.12 -5.20
C GLU A 60 -8.92 4.03 -5.95
N PHE A 61 -7.63 3.71 -5.87
CA PHE A 61 -6.56 4.34 -6.65
C PHE A 61 -5.33 3.44 -6.75
N LEU A 62 -4.39 3.83 -7.61
CA LEU A 62 -3.20 3.03 -7.94
C LEU A 62 -1.94 3.62 -7.32
N VAL A 63 -1.14 2.75 -6.72
CA VAL A 63 0.13 3.11 -6.09
C VAL A 63 1.28 2.30 -6.69
N SER A 64 2.42 2.95 -6.93
CA SER A 64 3.65 2.32 -7.40
C SER A 64 4.19 1.34 -6.37
N ALA A 65 4.53 0.12 -6.82
CA ALA A 65 5.16 -0.92 -5.99
C ALA A 65 6.46 -0.43 -5.34
N PHE A 66 7.22 0.44 -6.00
CA PHE A 66 8.47 0.99 -5.46
C PHE A 66 8.27 1.99 -4.31
N LYS A 67 7.04 2.46 -4.12
CA LYS A 67 6.70 3.48 -3.09
C LYS A 67 5.67 2.97 -2.10
N ILE A 68 5.12 1.77 -2.28
CA ILE A 68 4.02 1.25 -1.46
C ILE A 68 4.38 1.18 0.03
N SER A 69 5.58 0.72 0.38
CA SER A 69 6.01 0.65 1.78
C SER A 69 6.11 2.04 2.40
N LYS A 70 6.64 3.03 1.67
CA LYS A 70 6.71 4.43 2.13
C LYS A 70 5.31 5.03 2.29
N TYR A 71 4.41 4.71 1.39
CA TYR A 71 3.02 5.12 1.45
C TYR A 71 2.32 4.55 2.69
N ILE A 72 2.38 3.22 2.90
CA ILE A 72 1.78 2.55 4.06
C ILE A 72 2.32 3.12 5.37
N MET A 73 3.64 3.35 5.49
CA MET A 73 4.23 3.95 6.69
C MET A 73 3.71 5.35 7.01
N LYS A 74 3.28 6.12 6.00
CA LYS A 74 2.68 7.45 6.21
C LYS A 74 1.23 7.36 6.65
N ILE A 75 0.46 6.41 6.11
CA ILE A 75 -0.98 6.33 6.35
C ILE A 75 -1.37 5.48 7.57
N ILE A 76 -0.44 4.70 8.13
CA ILE A 76 -0.75 3.76 9.22
C ILE A 76 -1.43 4.41 10.43
N ASP A 77 -0.90 5.53 10.92
CA ASP A 77 -1.45 6.23 12.09
C ASP A 77 -2.75 6.99 11.76
N ILE A 78 -2.99 7.26 10.48
CA ILE A 78 -4.18 7.97 10.00
C ILE A 78 -5.36 6.99 9.86
N VAL A 79 -5.08 5.81 9.31
CA VAL A 79 -6.08 4.78 8.99
C VAL A 79 -6.46 3.96 10.21
N ASP A 80 -5.58 3.85 11.21
CA ASP A 80 -5.84 3.01 12.37
C ASP A 80 -7.18 3.35 13.05
N ASN A 81 -8.00 2.33 13.25
CA ASN A 81 -9.37 2.42 13.77
C ASN A 81 -10.38 3.26 12.95
N LYS A 82 -10.01 3.82 11.78
CA LYS A 82 -10.88 4.71 10.99
C LYS A 82 -11.41 4.13 9.68
N ALA A 83 -10.63 3.30 8.99
CA ALA A 83 -11.00 2.79 7.68
C ALA A 83 -10.48 1.36 7.45
N VAL A 84 -11.08 0.64 6.50
CA VAL A 84 -10.52 -0.62 5.99
C VAL A 84 -9.84 -0.32 4.66
N VAL A 85 -8.52 -0.43 4.63
CA VAL A 85 -7.69 -0.19 3.43
C VAL A 85 -7.11 -1.51 2.96
N ILE A 86 -7.46 -1.92 1.74
CA ILE A 86 -6.99 -3.17 1.13
C ILE A 86 -6.00 -2.81 0.02
N VAL A 87 -4.80 -3.37 0.12
CA VAL A 87 -3.67 -3.12 -0.77
C VAL A 87 -3.28 -4.44 -1.45
N GLU A 88 -3.47 -4.52 -2.77
CA GLU A 88 -3.20 -5.74 -3.53
C GLU A 88 -2.33 -5.47 -4.77
N PRO A 89 -1.39 -6.36 -5.11
CA PRO A 89 -0.60 -6.21 -6.32
C PRO A 89 -1.48 -6.51 -7.54
N ILE A 90 -1.43 -5.64 -8.54
CA ILE A 90 -2.10 -5.82 -9.84
C ILE A 90 -1.08 -6.17 -10.93
N SER A 91 0.15 -5.68 -10.77
CA SER A 91 1.30 -5.97 -11.61
C SER A 91 2.58 -5.90 -10.78
N ARG A 92 3.72 -6.22 -11.41
CA ARG A 92 5.04 -6.10 -10.76
C ARG A 92 5.36 -4.67 -10.30
N GLU A 93 4.69 -3.66 -10.86
CA GLU A 93 5.00 -2.27 -10.61
C GLU A 93 3.87 -1.48 -9.93
N THR A 94 2.70 -2.08 -9.75
CA THR A 94 1.50 -1.34 -9.33
C THR A 94 0.69 -2.17 -8.33
N TYR A 95 0.26 -1.49 -7.28
CA TYR A 95 -0.72 -1.95 -6.30
C TYR A 95 -2.03 -1.19 -6.48
N ARG A 96 -3.16 -1.87 -6.30
CA ARG A 96 -4.47 -1.26 -6.11
C ARG A 96 -4.65 -1.00 -4.62
N VAL A 97 -5.14 0.18 -4.29
CA VAL A 97 -5.59 0.53 -2.95
C VAL A 97 -7.09 0.72 -3.01
N ARG A 98 -7.84 -0.16 -2.33
CA ARG A 98 -9.30 -0.09 -2.17
C ARG A 98 -9.61 0.39 -0.75
N VAL A 99 -10.49 1.37 -0.60
CA VAL A 99 -10.82 1.99 0.68
C VAL A 99 -12.30 1.79 0.99
N TYR A 100 -12.56 1.34 2.21
CA TYR A 100 -13.90 1.03 2.72
C TYR A 100 -14.12 1.65 4.09
N ASP A 101 -15.40 1.76 4.46
CA ASP A 101 -15.88 2.03 5.82
C ASP A 101 -15.39 3.36 6.40
N THR A 102 -15.33 4.40 5.56
CA THR A 102 -14.85 5.74 5.94
C THR A 102 -15.59 6.86 5.19
N SER A 103 -15.27 8.12 5.48
CA SER A 103 -15.70 9.31 4.73
C SER A 103 -14.90 9.51 3.43
N GLU A 104 -15.50 10.25 2.48
CA GLU A 104 -14.83 10.68 1.25
C GLU A 104 -13.64 11.62 1.53
N GLU A 105 -13.72 12.43 2.59
CA GLU A 105 -12.63 13.30 3.03
C GLU A 105 -11.35 12.51 3.35
N LEU A 106 -11.47 11.39 4.05
CA LEU A 106 -10.32 10.53 4.34
C LEU A 106 -9.78 9.88 3.06
N LEU A 107 -10.64 9.50 2.12
CA LEU A 107 -10.19 8.99 0.82
C LEU A 107 -9.34 10.03 0.08
N GLU A 108 -9.76 11.30 0.08
CA GLU A 108 -9.00 12.37 -0.56
C GLU A 108 -7.68 12.67 0.17
N GLU A 109 -7.64 12.58 1.50
CA GLU A 109 -6.40 12.64 2.28
C GLU A 109 -5.44 11.50 1.89
N LEU A 110 -5.93 10.27 1.79
CA LEU A 110 -5.15 9.10 1.37
C LEU A 110 -4.57 9.25 -0.04
N LYS A 111 -5.34 9.81 -0.98
CA LYS A 111 -4.87 10.15 -2.33
C LYS A 111 -3.82 11.25 -2.31
N ARG A 112 -4.01 12.29 -1.49
CA ARG A 112 -3.04 13.38 -1.31
C ARG A 112 -1.70 12.87 -0.79
N ILE A 113 -1.71 11.97 0.19
CA ILE A 113 -0.49 11.33 0.70
C ILE A 113 0.19 10.48 -0.39
N ALA A 114 -0.57 9.80 -1.23
CA ALA A 114 -0.03 9.06 -2.38
C ALA A 114 0.64 10.00 -3.40
N LEU A 115 0.08 11.20 -3.63
CA LEU A 115 0.69 12.24 -4.47
C LEU A 115 1.99 12.77 -3.87
N GLU A 116 2.00 13.14 -2.58
CA GLU A 116 3.19 13.64 -1.88
C GLU A 116 4.35 12.64 -1.88
N THR A 117 4.02 11.36 -1.73
CA THR A 117 5.01 10.27 -1.77
C THR A 117 5.48 9.94 -3.18
N LYS A 118 4.95 10.63 -4.20
CA LYS A 118 5.11 10.34 -5.63
C LYS A 118 4.80 8.88 -5.94
N ALA A 119 3.84 8.34 -5.21
CA ALA A 119 3.45 6.95 -5.25
C ALA A 119 2.23 6.76 -6.17
N LEU A 120 1.38 7.78 -6.33
CA LEU A 120 0.21 7.70 -7.20
C LEU A 120 0.61 7.44 -8.66
N ARG A 121 0.05 6.38 -9.25
CA ARG A 121 0.14 6.13 -10.69
C ARG A 121 -1.14 6.55 -11.38
N ILE A 122 -1.04 7.57 -12.23
CA ILE A 122 -2.17 8.09 -13.01
C ILE A 122 -2.44 7.20 -14.24
N ARG A 123 -1.45 6.38 -14.67
CA ARG A 123 -1.58 5.49 -15.83
C ARG A 123 -1.91 4.07 -15.39
N ILE A 124 -3.12 3.62 -15.71
CA ILE A 124 -3.51 2.22 -15.70
C ILE A 124 -2.71 1.53 -16.83
N PRO A 125 -1.98 0.43 -16.59
CA PRO A 125 -1.40 -0.34 -17.68
C PRO A 125 -2.55 -0.86 -18.55
N LYS A 126 -2.58 -0.53 -19.84
CA LYS A 126 -3.42 -1.22 -20.82
C LYS A 126 -3.14 -2.72 -20.68
N GLN A 127 -4.09 -3.50 -20.21
CA GLN A 127 -4.03 -4.94 -20.38
C GLN A 127 -3.91 -5.20 -21.89
N LYS A 128 -2.90 -5.99 -22.29
CA LYS A 128 -2.85 -6.59 -23.63
C LYS A 128 -4.18 -7.33 -23.81
N GLN A 129 -5.04 -6.82 -24.68
CA GLN A 129 -6.10 -7.61 -25.28
C GLN A 129 -5.39 -8.78 -25.96
N SER A 130 -5.53 -9.97 -25.39
CA SER A 130 -5.20 -11.21 -26.07
C SER A 130 -6.16 -11.34 -27.24
N GLU A 131 -5.58 -11.17 -28.41
CA GLU A 131 -6.05 -11.52 -29.74
C GLU A 131 -6.75 -12.89 -29.72
N SER A 132 -8.08 -12.91 -29.69
CA SER A 132 -8.87 -14.09 -30.06
C SER A 132 -9.08 -14.02 -31.57
N THR A 133 -8.22 -14.74 -32.28
CA THR A 133 -8.32 -15.03 -33.70
C THR A 133 -9.58 -15.85 -33.96
N GLU A 134 -10.69 -15.22 -34.32
CA GLU A 134 -11.77 -15.91 -35.02
C GLU A 134 -11.43 -15.90 -36.51
N LYS A 135 -10.91 -17.03 -37.01
CA LYS A 135 -10.99 -17.35 -38.45
C LYS A 135 -12.47 -17.62 -38.78
N PRO A 136 -13.09 -16.93 -39.73
CA PRO A 136 -14.28 -17.46 -40.36
C PRO A 136 -13.86 -18.56 -41.33
N SER A 137 -14.22 -19.79 -40.98
CA SER A 137 -14.36 -20.89 -41.91
C SER A 137 -15.68 -20.73 -42.65
N SER A 138 -15.65 -20.40 -43.94
CA SER A 138 -16.58 -20.82 -45.00
C SER A 138 -16.12 -20.23 -46.33
#